data_AF-A0A3M8EUA7-F1
#
_entry.id   AF-A0A3M8EUA7-F1
#
_cell.length_a   1.000
_cell.length_b   1.000
_cell.length_c   1.000
_cell.angle_alpha   90.00
_cell.angle_beta   90.00
_cell.angle_gamma   90.00
#
_symmetry.space_group_name_H-M   'P 1'
#
loop_
_entity.id
_entity.type
_entity.pdbx_description
1 polymer ?
#
loop_
_entity_poly.entity_id
_entity_poly.type
_entity_poly.pdbx_seq_one_letter_code
_entity_poly.pdbx_strand_id
1 'polypeptide(L)'
;MSSRAAGLLAKGTPREEKLSVVTGRDDLSPVDLATVLFFLAHDQDEGVREGARRRLMDLPGPVLREVASARHVHPKVLDALARLHYLKGEIAVLLASHPDCDHATRVFLADAGIAVPPVRHPVSEPPSRQADEDPEEEFSGEDQPVDEESEAFKSKYQLSQTMGVAEKIKIAQTGDKEWRTILIKDSNKLVSGTVIRNPRVTEAEVLSIAKSSIQNDDILRVICANKEWVKNYQIRKALVENHKTPLPNALRYLSTLTEKDLAHLAKSKNISSVLSTQARKLLMSKKKH
;
A
#
# COMPACT_ATOMS: atom_id res chain seq x y z
N MET A 1 8.85 -18.47 -15.06
CA MET A 1 9.49 -17.96 -16.29
C MET A 1 10.64 -18.89 -16.64
N SER A 2 10.77 -19.30 -17.89
CA SER A 2 11.87 -20.18 -18.33
C SER A 2 13.21 -19.43 -18.49
N SER A 3 14.32 -20.18 -18.48
CA SER A 3 15.66 -19.65 -18.74
C SER A 3 15.77 -18.95 -20.10
N ARG A 4 15.08 -19.47 -21.12
CA ARG A 4 15.03 -18.86 -22.46
C ARG A 4 14.31 -17.51 -22.46
N ALA A 5 13.17 -17.42 -21.76
CA ALA A 5 12.46 -16.15 -21.59
C ALA A 5 13.30 -15.12 -20.82
N ALA A 6 14.04 -15.54 -19.80
CA ALA A 6 14.97 -14.67 -19.06
C ALA A 6 16.07 -14.11 -19.97
N GLY A 7 16.64 -14.95 -20.85
CA GLY A 7 17.69 -14.54 -21.79
C GLY A 7 17.24 -13.48 -22.80
N LEU A 8 15.96 -13.50 -23.22
CA LEU A 8 15.40 -12.50 -24.13
C LEU A 8 15.20 -11.13 -23.48
N LEU A 9 15.17 -11.08 -22.14
CA LEU A 9 14.98 -9.87 -21.34
C LEU A 9 16.28 -9.33 -20.74
N ALA A 10 17.41 -10.03 -20.95
CA ALA A 10 18.70 -9.62 -20.41
C ALA A 10 19.20 -8.30 -21.05
N LYS A 11 19.95 -7.52 -20.26
CA LYS A 11 20.64 -6.34 -20.78
C LYS A 11 21.68 -6.80 -21.82
N GLY A 12 21.51 -6.36 -23.08
CA GLY A 12 22.41 -6.69 -24.19
C GLY A 12 21.88 -7.72 -25.18
N THR A 13 20.67 -8.25 -25.01
CA THR A 13 20.04 -9.14 -26.00
C THR A 13 19.92 -8.45 -27.37
N PRO A 14 20.38 -9.07 -28.46
CA PRO A 14 20.31 -8.49 -29.80
C PRO A 14 18.90 -8.10 -30.22
N ARG A 15 18.78 -6.98 -30.93
CA ARG A 15 17.51 -6.49 -31.47
C ARG A 15 16.78 -7.54 -32.33
N GLU A 16 17.52 -8.29 -33.14
CA GLU A 16 16.96 -9.31 -34.02
C GLU A 16 16.28 -10.45 -33.26
N GLU A 17 16.85 -10.85 -32.12
CA GLU A 17 16.25 -11.86 -31.25
C GLU A 17 14.94 -11.36 -30.63
N LYS A 18 14.89 -10.11 -30.16
CA LYS A 18 13.65 -9.50 -29.67
C LYS A 18 12.59 -9.40 -30.77
N LEU A 19 12.99 -9.02 -31.99
CA LEU A 19 12.09 -8.97 -33.15
C LEU A 19 11.57 -10.35 -33.56
N SER A 20 12.34 -11.43 -33.34
CA SER A 20 11.84 -12.79 -33.60
C SER A 20 10.61 -13.11 -32.73
N VAL A 21 10.61 -12.66 -31.47
CA VAL A 21 9.48 -12.77 -30.53
C VAL A 21 8.37 -11.78 -30.83
N VAL A 22 8.61 -10.75 -31.63
CA VAL A 22 7.53 -9.86 -32.09
C VAL A 22 6.83 -10.43 -33.32
N THR A 23 7.57 -11.16 -34.15
CA THR A 23 7.12 -11.64 -35.46
C THR A 23 6.56 -13.06 -35.48
N GLY A 24 6.49 -13.75 -34.34
CA GLY A 24 5.92 -15.10 -34.28
C GLY A 24 6.92 -16.23 -34.49
N ARG A 25 8.22 -15.94 -34.48
CA ARG A 25 9.29 -16.91 -34.80
C ARG A 25 10.00 -17.44 -33.56
N ASP A 26 9.26 -17.51 -32.46
CA ASP A 26 9.72 -17.99 -31.17
C ASP A 26 9.10 -19.36 -30.84
N ASP A 27 9.75 -20.07 -29.92
CA ASP A 27 9.41 -21.39 -29.36
C ASP A 27 9.07 -21.26 -27.87
N LEU A 28 8.56 -20.10 -27.45
CA LEU A 28 8.20 -19.84 -26.06
C LEU A 28 6.89 -20.54 -25.69
N SER A 29 6.79 -20.94 -24.42
CA SER A 29 5.49 -21.33 -23.86
C SER A 29 4.53 -20.13 -23.88
N PRO A 30 3.20 -20.34 -23.96
CA PRO A 30 2.22 -19.26 -23.92
C PRO A 30 2.38 -18.27 -22.76
N VAL A 31 2.73 -18.78 -21.57
CA VAL A 31 2.98 -17.95 -20.38
C VAL A 31 4.26 -17.12 -20.54
N ASP A 32 5.34 -17.73 -21.01
CA ASP A 32 6.59 -17.02 -21.25
C ASP A 32 6.44 -16.00 -22.39
N LEU A 33 5.73 -16.35 -23.47
CA LEU A 33 5.43 -15.45 -24.58
C LEU A 33 4.68 -14.21 -24.09
N ALA A 34 3.59 -14.38 -23.33
CA ALA A 34 2.84 -13.26 -22.78
C ALA A 34 3.70 -12.38 -21.85
N THR A 35 4.56 -13.01 -21.04
CA THR A 35 5.48 -12.31 -20.14
C THR A 35 6.53 -11.51 -20.92
N VAL A 36 7.19 -12.13 -21.90
CA VAL A 36 8.22 -11.48 -22.72
C VAL A 36 7.61 -10.34 -23.54
N LEU A 37 6.46 -10.56 -24.19
CA LEU A 37 5.77 -9.50 -24.93
C LEU A 37 5.37 -8.32 -24.03
N PHE A 38 4.94 -8.58 -22.79
CA PHE A 38 4.64 -7.52 -21.83
C PHE A 38 5.85 -6.64 -21.51
N PHE A 39 7.03 -7.25 -21.29
CA PHE A 39 8.26 -6.48 -21.06
C PHE A 39 8.74 -5.77 -22.33
N LEU A 40 8.73 -6.45 -23.47
CA LEU A 40 9.12 -5.86 -24.76
C LEU A 40 8.21 -4.71 -25.18
N ALA A 41 6.95 -4.67 -24.72
CA ALA A 41 6.04 -3.54 -24.93
C ALA A 41 6.49 -2.21 -24.24
N HIS A 42 7.59 -2.26 -23.48
CA HIS A 42 8.28 -1.13 -22.85
C HIS A 42 9.77 -1.06 -23.24
N ASP A 43 10.19 -1.75 -24.31
CA ASP A 43 11.57 -1.74 -24.79
C ASP A 43 11.98 -0.34 -25.32
N GLN A 44 13.28 -0.04 -25.27
CA GLN A 44 13.84 1.21 -25.79
C GLN A 44 13.79 1.26 -27.31
N ASP A 45 13.87 0.12 -28.01
CA ASP A 45 13.71 0.07 -29.46
C ASP A 45 12.23 0.22 -29.84
N GLU A 46 11.91 1.28 -30.58
CA GLU A 46 10.55 1.60 -30.99
C GLU A 46 9.89 0.48 -31.81
N GLY A 47 10.64 -0.18 -32.69
CA GLY A 47 10.14 -1.26 -33.54
C GLY A 47 9.76 -2.51 -32.74
N VAL A 48 10.61 -2.88 -31.78
CA VAL A 48 10.34 -3.96 -30.82
C VAL A 48 9.13 -3.60 -29.95
N ARG A 49 9.11 -2.38 -29.40
CA ARG A 49 8.04 -1.90 -28.52
C ARG A 49 6.66 -1.93 -29.17
N GLU A 50 6.54 -1.31 -30.33
CA GLU A 50 5.27 -1.23 -31.06
C GLU A 50 4.82 -2.61 -31.56
N GLY A 51 5.76 -3.41 -32.06
CA GLY A 51 5.43 -4.76 -32.50
C GLY A 51 5.01 -5.69 -31.36
N ALA A 52 5.66 -5.59 -30.19
CA ALA A 52 5.27 -6.35 -29.01
C ALA A 52 3.87 -5.97 -28.52
N ARG A 53 3.56 -4.65 -28.47
CA ARG A 53 2.21 -4.16 -28.16
C ARG A 53 1.17 -4.72 -29.11
N ARG A 54 1.43 -4.64 -30.42
CA ARG A 54 0.53 -5.19 -31.45
C ARG A 54 0.29 -6.68 -31.27
N ARG A 55 1.36 -7.46 -31.10
CA ARG A 55 1.23 -8.91 -30.89
C ARG A 55 0.50 -9.25 -29.59
N LEU A 56 0.69 -8.47 -28.52
CA LEU A 56 -0.02 -8.64 -27.25
C LEU A 56 -1.53 -8.36 -27.39
N MET A 57 -1.90 -7.35 -28.18
CA MET A 57 -3.30 -7.04 -28.54
C MET A 57 -3.94 -8.12 -29.41
N ASP A 58 -3.15 -8.71 -30.31
CA ASP A 58 -3.62 -9.72 -31.27
C ASP A 58 -3.42 -11.17 -30.81
N LEU A 59 -3.19 -11.39 -29.51
CA LEU A 59 -2.96 -12.73 -28.98
C LEU A 59 -4.13 -13.68 -29.32
N PRO A 60 -3.84 -14.88 -29.87
CA PRO A 60 -4.86 -15.87 -30.17
C PRO A 60 -5.61 -16.35 -28.93
N GLY A 61 -6.91 -16.64 -29.08
CA GLY A 61 -7.75 -17.17 -28.00
C GLY A 61 -7.18 -18.40 -27.27
N PRO A 62 -6.60 -19.40 -27.96
CA PRO A 62 -5.97 -20.55 -27.31
C PRO A 62 -4.82 -20.18 -26.37
N VAL A 63 -3.96 -19.24 -26.80
CA VAL A 63 -2.83 -18.74 -26.01
C VAL A 63 -3.36 -18.03 -24.76
N LEU A 64 -4.36 -17.16 -24.92
CA LEU A 64 -4.98 -16.46 -23.78
C LEU A 64 -5.58 -17.41 -22.76
N ARG A 65 -6.25 -18.48 -23.22
CA ARG A 65 -6.85 -19.49 -22.34
C ARG A 65 -5.79 -20.25 -21.56
N GLU A 66 -4.69 -20.61 -22.21
CA GLU A 66 -3.58 -21.31 -21.55
C GLU A 66 -2.92 -20.44 -20.49
N VAL A 67 -2.67 -19.15 -20.79
CA VAL A 67 -2.15 -18.20 -19.82
C VAL A 67 -3.12 -18.00 -18.65
N ALA A 68 -4.41 -17.82 -18.93
CA ALA A 68 -5.43 -17.64 -17.90
C ALA A 68 -5.69 -18.91 -17.05
N SER A 69 -5.24 -20.08 -17.50
CA SER A 69 -5.37 -21.35 -16.77
C SER A 69 -4.07 -21.78 -16.08
N ALA A 70 -2.98 -21.05 -16.30
CA ALA A 70 -1.70 -21.38 -15.68
C ALA A 70 -1.77 -21.21 -14.16
N ARG A 71 -0.96 -21.99 -13.44
CA ARG A 71 -0.95 -21.95 -11.97
C ARG A 71 -0.36 -20.65 -11.43
N HIS A 72 0.65 -20.12 -12.13
CA HIS A 72 1.40 -18.94 -11.75
C HIS A 72 1.64 -18.03 -12.95
N VAL A 73 1.15 -16.80 -12.87
CA VAL A 73 1.37 -15.76 -13.88
C VAL A 73 1.56 -14.44 -13.16
N HIS A 74 2.49 -13.62 -13.64
CA HIS A 74 2.75 -12.34 -13.01
C HIS A 74 1.49 -11.45 -13.04
N PRO A 75 1.07 -10.82 -11.92
CA PRO A 75 -0.18 -10.07 -11.84
C PRO A 75 -0.31 -8.94 -12.87
N LYS A 76 0.80 -8.26 -13.19
CA LYS A 76 0.80 -7.21 -14.23
C LYS A 76 0.58 -7.74 -15.65
N VAL A 77 1.00 -8.97 -15.93
CA VAL A 77 0.71 -9.61 -17.23
C VAL A 77 -0.78 -9.93 -17.31
N LEU A 78 -1.36 -10.47 -16.23
CA LEU A 78 -2.80 -10.70 -16.14
C LEU A 78 -3.61 -9.39 -16.27
N ASP A 79 -3.16 -8.31 -15.64
CA ASP A 79 -3.79 -6.98 -15.76
C ASP A 79 -3.75 -6.46 -17.20
N ALA A 80 -2.60 -6.57 -17.87
CA ALA A 80 -2.48 -6.18 -19.27
C ALA A 80 -3.42 -7.02 -20.17
N LEU A 81 -3.44 -8.34 -20.00
CA LEU A 81 -4.32 -9.22 -20.76
C LEU A 81 -5.80 -8.92 -20.50
N ALA A 82 -6.17 -8.65 -19.25
CA ALA A 82 -7.54 -8.28 -18.89
C ALA A 82 -7.95 -6.98 -19.60
N ARG A 83 -7.11 -5.94 -19.56
CA ARG A 83 -7.40 -4.64 -20.21
C ARG A 83 -7.52 -4.74 -21.72
N LEU A 84 -6.71 -5.58 -22.35
CA LEU A 84 -6.70 -5.75 -23.80
C LEU A 84 -7.83 -6.66 -24.30
N HIS A 85 -8.22 -7.66 -23.50
CA HIS A 85 -9.08 -8.76 -23.96
C HIS A 85 -10.40 -8.91 -23.19
N TYR A 86 -10.79 -7.98 -22.31
CA TYR A 86 -12.03 -8.10 -21.50
C TYR A 86 -13.31 -8.29 -22.33
N LEU A 87 -13.35 -7.79 -23.57
CA LEU A 87 -14.49 -7.99 -24.48
C LEU A 87 -14.69 -9.47 -24.86
N LYS A 88 -13.66 -10.31 -24.74
CA LYS A 88 -13.75 -11.76 -24.89
C LYS A 88 -14.24 -12.36 -23.56
N GLY A 89 -15.56 -12.34 -23.35
CA GLY A 89 -16.18 -12.64 -22.05
C GLY A 89 -15.68 -13.91 -21.35
N GLU A 90 -15.46 -15.02 -22.07
CA GLU A 90 -14.91 -16.27 -21.49
C GLU A 90 -13.50 -16.07 -20.91
N ILE A 91 -12.61 -15.40 -21.65
CA ILE A 91 -11.24 -15.10 -21.21
C ILE A 91 -11.26 -14.14 -20.02
N ALA A 92 -12.13 -13.14 -20.06
CA ALA A 92 -12.27 -12.16 -18.99
C ALA A 92 -12.66 -12.80 -17.65
N VAL A 93 -13.59 -13.76 -17.68
CA VAL A 93 -14.00 -14.53 -16.49
C VAL A 93 -12.86 -15.40 -15.96
N LEU A 94 -12.10 -16.06 -16.86
CA LEU A 94 -10.95 -16.87 -16.48
C LEU A 94 -9.85 -16.02 -15.81
N LEU A 95 -9.52 -14.87 -16.40
CA LEU A 95 -8.56 -13.93 -15.83
C LEU A 95 -9.03 -13.40 -14.47
N ALA A 96 -10.31 -13.04 -14.33
CA ALA A 96 -10.88 -12.62 -13.04
C ALA A 96 -10.83 -13.72 -11.98
N SER A 97 -10.85 -14.99 -12.39
CA SER A 97 -10.82 -16.15 -11.50
C SER A 97 -9.40 -16.60 -11.15
N HIS A 98 -8.39 -16.09 -11.87
CA HIS A 98 -7.00 -16.53 -11.70
C HIS A 98 -6.49 -16.24 -10.26
N PRO A 99 -5.73 -17.16 -9.64
CA PRO A 99 -5.22 -17.00 -8.27
C PRO A 99 -4.39 -15.73 -8.08
N ASP A 100 -3.48 -15.46 -9.03
CA ASP A 100 -2.60 -14.28 -9.02
C ASP A 100 -3.25 -13.02 -9.63
N CYS A 101 -4.57 -13.03 -9.88
CA CYS A 101 -5.25 -11.84 -10.40
C CYS A 101 -5.39 -10.79 -9.30
N ASP A 102 -4.76 -9.63 -9.52
CA ASP A 102 -4.83 -8.49 -8.62
C ASP A 102 -6.27 -7.99 -8.45
N HIS A 103 -6.55 -7.50 -7.25
CA HIS A 103 -7.87 -6.96 -6.92
C HIS A 103 -8.28 -5.82 -7.85
N ALA A 104 -7.34 -4.94 -8.22
CA ALA A 104 -7.61 -3.83 -9.14
C ALA A 104 -8.06 -4.31 -10.53
N THR A 105 -7.47 -5.39 -11.03
CA THR A 105 -7.86 -6.01 -12.30
C THR A 105 -9.25 -6.64 -12.20
N ARG A 106 -9.56 -7.30 -11.08
CA ARG A 106 -10.90 -7.83 -10.80
C ARG A 106 -11.97 -6.74 -10.76
N VAL A 107 -11.69 -5.61 -10.09
CA VAL A 107 -12.60 -4.47 -10.04
C VAL A 107 -12.83 -3.92 -11.45
N PHE A 108 -11.77 -3.71 -12.24
CA PHE A 108 -11.91 -3.29 -13.64
C PHE A 108 -12.82 -4.23 -14.44
N LEU A 109 -12.65 -5.55 -14.29
CA LEU A 109 -13.48 -6.54 -14.97
C LEU A 109 -14.93 -6.49 -14.49
N ALA A 110 -15.16 -6.32 -13.19
CA ALA A 110 -16.51 -6.16 -12.62
C ALA A 110 -17.21 -4.89 -13.12
N ASP A 111 -16.50 -3.76 -13.16
CA ASP A 111 -17.00 -2.50 -13.70
C ASP A 111 -17.31 -2.59 -15.21
N ALA A 112 -16.57 -3.42 -15.93
CA ALA A 112 -16.82 -3.76 -17.33
C ALA A 112 -17.99 -4.75 -17.52
N GLY A 113 -18.69 -5.14 -16.45
CA GLY A 113 -19.84 -6.05 -16.48
C GLY A 113 -19.47 -7.54 -16.56
N ILE A 114 -18.21 -7.89 -16.32
CA ILE A 114 -17.76 -9.29 -16.29
C ILE A 114 -18.10 -9.89 -14.93
N ALA A 115 -18.72 -11.07 -14.94
CA ALA A 115 -19.03 -11.81 -13.72
C ALA A 115 -17.74 -12.26 -13.03
N VAL A 116 -17.36 -11.56 -11.96
CA VAL A 116 -16.22 -11.92 -11.12
C VAL A 116 -16.70 -12.86 -10.01
N PRO A 117 -16.28 -14.13 -9.98
CA PRO A 117 -16.68 -15.02 -8.90
C PRO A 117 -16.10 -14.51 -7.57
N PRO A 118 -16.85 -14.64 -6.46
CA PRO A 118 -16.38 -14.22 -5.16
C PRO A 118 -15.09 -14.97 -4.84
N VAL A 119 -14.03 -14.23 -4.49
CA VAL A 119 -12.78 -14.79 -4.03
C VAL A 119 -13.10 -15.62 -2.80
N ARG A 120 -13.06 -16.96 -2.93
CA ARG A 120 -13.06 -17.83 -1.77
C ARG A 120 -11.75 -17.58 -1.06
N HIS A 121 -11.75 -16.67 -0.10
CA HIS A 121 -10.68 -16.61 0.89
C HIS A 121 -10.60 -18.01 1.48
N PRO A 122 -9.49 -18.76 1.32
CA PRO A 122 -9.26 -19.90 2.17
C PRO A 122 -9.32 -19.35 3.59
N VAL A 123 -10.25 -19.86 4.37
CA VAL A 123 -10.34 -19.59 5.81
C VAL A 123 -8.94 -19.82 6.35
N SER A 124 -8.36 -18.78 6.94
CA SER A 124 -7.05 -18.82 7.56
C SER A 124 -7.07 -19.84 8.70
N GLU A 125 -6.67 -21.07 8.42
CA GLU A 125 -6.17 -21.96 9.44
C GLU A 125 -4.86 -21.36 9.96
N PRO A 126 -4.69 -21.20 11.28
CA PRO A 126 -3.45 -20.70 11.85
C PRO A 126 -2.36 -21.75 11.60
N PRO A 127 -1.20 -21.41 10.99
CA PRO A 127 -0.12 -22.37 10.90
C PRO A 127 0.45 -22.59 12.30
N SER A 128 0.24 -23.79 12.80
CA SER A 128 1.01 -24.41 13.86
C SER A 128 2.50 -24.30 13.55
N ARG A 129 3.25 -23.82 14.55
CA ARG A 129 4.71 -23.77 14.58
C ARG A 129 5.33 -25.14 14.28
N GLN A 130 6.23 -25.18 13.31
CA GLN A 130 7.44 -26.01 13.20
C GLN A 130 8.38 -25.19 12.28
N ALA A 131 9.39 -24.50 12.81
CA ALA A 131 10.73 -25.02 13.15
C ALA A 131 11.50 -25.46 11.89
N ASP A 132 12.52 -24.64 11.60
CA ASP A 132 13.77 -24.90 10.90
C ASP A 132 13.91 -24.61 9.39
N GLU A 133 15.08 -24.00 9.13
CA GLU A 133 15.84 -23.80 7.88
C GLU A 133 15.62 -22.47 7.11
N ASP A 134 16.49 -21.50 7.45
CA ASP A 134 17.02 -20.48 6.53
C ASP A 134 17.51 -21.13 5.22
N PRO A 135 17.45 -20.40 4.10
CA PRO A 135 18.72 -19.89 3.59
C PRO A 135 18.69 -18.41 3.25
N GLU A 136 19.81 -17.79 3.58
CA GLU A 136 20.29 -16.49 3.12
C GLU A 136 20.26 -16.42 1.58
N GLU A 137 19.63 -15.39 1.01
CA GLU A 137 19.97 -14.93 -0.34
C GLU A 137 20.11 -13.40 -0.38
N GLU A 138 21.20 -13.01 -1.02
CA GLU A 138 21.89 -11.74 -0.97
C GLU A 138 21.08 -10.57 -1.52
N PHE A 139 21.05 -9.49 -0.75
CA PHE A 139 20.59 -8.18 -1.18
C PHE A 139 21.68 -7.52 -2.02
N SER A 140 21.56 -7.56 -3.35
CA SER A 140 22.27 -6.64 -4.24
C SER A 140 21.35 -5.47 -4.57
N GLY A 141 21.72 -4.30 -4.04
CA GLY A 141 21.14 -3.03 -4.45
C GLY A 141 21.65 -2.65 -5.83
N GLU A 142 20.73 -2.41 -6.76
CA GLU A 142 20.96 -1.53 -7.90
C GLU A 142 19.76 -0.60 -8.05
N ASP A 143 20.02 0.69 -7.81
CA ASP A 143 19.21 1.80 -8.31
C ASP A 143 18.98 1.62 -9.81
N GLN A 144 17.71 1.59 -10.23
CA GLN A 144 17.34 1.84 -11.62
C GLN A 144 16.43 3.07 -11.67
N PRO A 145 16.68 3.98 -12.63
CA PRO A 145 15.89 5.19 -12.79
C PRO A 145 14.48 4.80 -13.21
N VAL A 146 13.49 5.32 -12.50
CA VAL A 146 12.08 5.12 -12.83
C VAL A 146 11.75 6.06 -13.99
N ASP A 147 11.46 5.50 -15.17
CA ASP A 147 10.91 6.26 -16.30
C ASP A 147 9.53 6.80 -15.90
N GLU A 148 9.45 8.13 -15.73
CA GLU A 148 8.34 8.88 -15.11
C GLU A 148 7.13 9.14 -16.03
N GLU A 149 6.99 8.50 -17.19
CA GLU A 149 6.10 9.04 -18.25
C GLU A 149 4.89 8.21 -18.70
N SER A 150 4.37 7.24 -17.93
CA SER A 150 3.09 6.58 -18.31
C SER A 150 2.06 6.26 -17.23
N GLU A 151 2.32 6.55 -15.95
CA GLU A 151 1.28 6.55 -14.91
C GLU A 151 0.67 7.95 -14.80
N ALA A 152 -0.33 8.25 -15.63
CA ALA A 152 -1.10 9.48 -15.50
C ALA A 152 -1.77 9.55 -14.11
N PHE A 153 -1.11 10.22 -13.16
CA PHE A 153 -1.62 10.83 -11.93
C PHE A 153 -2.80 10.11 -11.25
N LYS A 154 -2.66 8.83 -10.90
CA LYS A 154 -3.47 8.30 -9.80
C LYS A 154 -3.01 9.00 -8.53
N SER A 155 -3.91 9.74 -7.90
CA SER A 155 -3.61 10.37 -6.61
C SER A 155 -3.08 9.30 -5.66
N LYS A 156 -2.02 9.58 -4.88
CA LYS A 156 -1.48 8.63 -3.88
C LYS A 156 -2.57 8.05 -2.97
N TYR A 157 -3.65 8.81 -2.77
CA TYR A 157 -4.85 8.34 -2.08
C TYR A 157 -5.50 7.14 -2.79
N GLN A 158 -5.71 7.21 -4.11
CA GLN A 158 -6.27 6.13 -4.91
C GLN A 158 -5.36 4.90 -4.88
N LEU A 159 -4.05 5.11 -5.00
CA LEU A 159 -3.08 4.01 -4.92
C LEU A 159 -3.11 3.33 -3.55
N SER A 160 -3.24 4.10 -2.46
CA SER A 160 -3.42 3.53 -1.12
C SER A 160 -4.69 2.69 -0.97
N GLN A 161 -5.75 2.93 -1.76
CA GLN A 161 -6.95 2.10 -1.71
C GLN A 161 -6.75 0.76 -2.41
N THR A 162 -5.92 0.71 -3.45
CA THR A 162 -5.70 -0.51 -4.26
C THR A 162 -4.62 -1.44 -3.70
N MET A 163 -3.71 -0.93 -2.86
CA MET A 163 -2.60 -1.69 -2.30
C MET A 163 -3.02 -2.72 -1.24
N GLY A 164 -2.30 -3.84 -1.18
CA GLY A 164 -2.46 -4.84 -0.12
C GLY A 164 -1.89 -4.38 1.23
N VAL A 165 -2.36 -4.98 2.34
CA VAL A 165 -1.93 -4.59 3.71
C VAL A 165 -0.41 -4.68 3.91
N ALA A 166 0.23 -5.73 3.40
CA ALA A 166 1.69 -5.92 3.53
C ALA A 166 2.47 -4.82 2.79
N GLU A 167 2.01 -4.45 1.59
CA GLU A 167 2.63 -3.39 0.80
C GLU A 167 2.44 -2.02 1.47
N LYS A 168 1.24 -1.75 2.01
CA LYS A 168 0.99 -0.56 2.83
C LYS A 168 1.88 -0.50 4.07
N ILE A 169 2.16 -1.63 4.71
CA ILE A 169 3.10 -1.67 5.85
C ILE A 169 4.52 -1.30 5.39
N LYS A 170 4.98 -1.83 4.25
CA LYS A 170 6.29 -1.50 3.67
C LYS A 170 6.39 -0.02 3.32
N ILE A 171 5.37 0.53 2.65
CA ILE A 171 5.30 1.97 2.34
C ILE A 171 5.14 2.80 3.61
N ALA A 172 4.42 2.35 4.63
CA ALA A 172 4.32 3.08 5.90
C ALA A 172 5.70 3.25 6.58
N GLN A 173 6.60 2.27 6.42
CA GLN A 173 7.97 2.32 6.96
C GLN A 173 8.93 3.16 6.13
N THR A 174 8.81 3.13 4.80
CA THR A 174 9.81 3.74 3.89
C THR A 174 9.32 5.00 3.17
N GLY A 175 8.02 5.22 3.14
CA GLY A 175 7.33 6.23 2.35
C GLY A 175 7.54 7.67 2.82
N ASP A 176 7.23 8.57 1.89
CA ASP A 176 7.29 10.01 2.06
C ASP A 176 6.16 10.57 2.96
N LYS A 177 6.18 11.89 3.17
CA LYS A 177 5.20 12.61 4.00
C LYS A 177 3.75 12.39 3.53
N GLU A 178 3.52 12.31 2.22
CA GLU A 178 2.18 12.16 1.66
C GLU A 178 1.63 10.77 1.93
N TRP A 179 2.45 9.74 1.73
CA TRP A 179 2.09 8.37 2.09
C TRP A 179 1.73 8.23 3.57
N ARG A 180 2.50 8.84 4.48
CA ARG A 180 2.18 8.82 5.92
C ARG A 180 0.85 9.51 6.23
N THR A 181 0.58 10.65 5.59
CA THR A 181 -0.67 11.41 5.78
C THR A 181 -1.90 10.62 5.33
N ILE A 182 -1.75 9.79 4.31
CA ILE A 182 -2.80 8.93 3.78
C ILE A 182 -2.95 7.67 4.66
N LEU A 183 -1.86 6.94 4.90
CA LEU A 183 -1.86 5.65 5.58
C LEU A 183 -2.15 5.75 7.09
N ILE A 184 -1.97 6.91 7.72
CA ILE A 184 -2.37 7.11 9.13
C ILE A 184 -3.90 7.04 9.32
N LYS A 185 -4.67 7.33 8.27
CA LYS A 185 -6.14 7.24 8.25
C LYS A 185 -6.66 5.91 7.72
N ASP A 186 -5.76 4.96 7.46
CA ASP A 186 -6.14 3.65 6.94
C ASP A 186 -7.02 2.89 7.94
N SER A 187 -7.97 2.13 7.41
CA SER A 187 -8.86 1.25 8.16
C SER A 187 -8.11 0.22 9.00
N ASN A 188 -6.93 -0.23 8.53
CA ASN A 188 -6.15 -1.25 9.20
C ASN A 188 -5.29 -0.63 10.32
N LYS A 189 -5.48 -1.14 11.54
CA LYS A 189 -4.74 -0.70 12.73
C LYS A 189 -3.24 -1.00 12.66
N LEU A 190 -2.83 -2.07 11.98
CA LEU A 190 -1.41 -2.42 11.82
C LEU A 190 -0.69 -1.44 10.89
N VAL A 191 -1.33 -1.03 9.80
CA VAL A 191 -0.79 -0.05 8.85
C VAL A 191 -0.61 1.29 9.54
N SER A 192 -1.70 1.83 10.10
CA SER A 192 -1.69 3.13 10.80
C SER A 192 -0.74 3.15 12.01
N GLY A 193 -0.64 2.05 12.76
CA GLY A 193 0.31 1.90 13.86
C GLY A 193 1.78 1.77 13.41
N THR A 194 2.03 1.36 12.17
CA THR A 194 3.39 1.29 11.62
C THR A 194 3.86 2.64 11.10
N VAL A 195 2.95 3.46 10.56
CA VAL A 195 3.26 4.83 10.12
C VAL A 195 3.89 5.67 11.23
N ILE A 196 3.36 5.60 12.46
CA ILE A 196 3.89 6.38 13.59
C ILE A 196 5.25 5.89 14.09
N ARG A 197 5.62 4.63 13.80
CA ARG A 197 6.92 4.05 14.14
C ARG A 197 8.01 4.38 13.13
N ASN A 198 7.67 5.04 12.03
CA ASN A 198 8.63 5.43 11.01
C ASN A 198 9.59 6.52 11.57
N PRO A 199 10.92 6.35 11.45
CA PRO A 199 11.90 7.28 11.99
C PRO A 199 11.85 8.68 11.35
N ARG A 200 11.21 8.82 10.18
CA ARG A 200 11.08 10.09 9.45
C ARG A 200 9.86 10.93 9.85
N VAL A 201 9.09 10.50 10.86
CA VAL A 201 7.94 11.25 11.35
C VAL A 201 8.41 12.50 12.10
N THR A 202 7.92 13.66 11.66
CA THR A 202 8.24 14.96 12.26
C THR A 202 7.25 15.35 13.36
N GLU A 203 7.66 16.23 14.28
CA GLU A 203 6.78 16.75 15.34
C GLU A 203 5.51 17.44 14.80
N ALA A 204 5.63 18.14 13.66
CA ALA A 204 4.50 18.81 13.02
C ALA A 204 3.45 17.81 12.53
N GLU A 205 3.87 16.67 12.01
CA GLU A 205 2.97 15.58 11.64
C GLU A 205 2.29 14.98 12.88
N VAL A 206 3.05 14.72 13.95
CA VAL A 206 2.50 14.21 15.23
C VAL A 206 1.46 15.15 15.81
N LEU A 207 1.69 16.47 15.73
CA LEU A 207 0.71 17.47 16.17
C LEU A 207 -0.60 17.38 15.35
N SER A 208 -0.50 17.26 14.03
CA SER A 208 -1.67 17.10 13.16
C SER A 208 -2.43 15.82 13.49
N ILE A 209 -1.70 14.73 13.70
CA ILE A 209 -2.21 13.41 14.10
C ILE A 209 -2.94 13.50 15.45
N ALA A 210 -2.35 14.13 16.46
CA ALA A 210 -2.93 14.25 17.80
C ALA A 210 -4.22 15.09 17.83
N LYS A 211 -4.30 16.14 16.99
CA LYS A 211 -5.50 16.96 16.80
C LYS A 211 -6.61 16.21 16.05
N SER A 212 -6.23 15.33 15.13
CA SER A 212 -7.20 14.51 14.39
C SER A 212 -7.73 13.35 15.25
N SER A 213 -9.01 13.05 15.12
CA SER A 213 -9.60 11.86 15.74
C SER A 213 -9.29 10.63 14.91
N ILE A 214 -8.20 9.93 15.23
CA ILE A 214 -7.80 8.70 14.55
C ILE A 214 -8.47 7.49 15.20
N GLN A 215 -8.85 6.49 14.39
CA GLN A 215 -9.55 5.31 14.87
C GLN A 215 -8.68 4.36 15.72
N ASN A 216 -7.35 4.49 15.63
CA ASN A 216 -6.40 3.60 16.30
C ASN A 216 -5.80 4.23 17.57
N ASP A 217 -6.11 3.63 18.71
CA ASP A 217 -5.68 4.09 20.03
C ASP A 217 -4.20 3.78 20.32
N ASP A 218 -3.60 2.80 19.62
CA ASP A 218 -2.19 2.45 19.80
C ASP A 218 -1.24 3.55 19.31
N ILE A 219 -1.68 4.35 18.34
CA ILE A 219 -0.92 5.52 17.86
C ILE A 219 -0.71 6.51 19.00
N LEU A 220 -1.77 6.82 19.74
CA LEU A 220 -1.69 7.75 20.88
C LEU A 220 -0.84 7.19 22.01
N ARG A 221 -0.83 5.86 22.21
CA ARG A 221 0.06 5.21 23.18
C ARG A 221 1.52 5.36 22.79
N VAL A 222 1.86 5.12 21.52
CA VAL A 222 3.22 5.32 20.99
C VAL A 222 3.64 6.77 21.15
N ILE A 223 2.74 7.72 20.86
CA ILE A 223 3.02 9.14 21.03
C ILE A 223 3.30 9.50 22.49
N CYS A 224 2.50 8.97 23.43
CA CYS A 224 2.70 9.20 24.86
C CYS A 224 3.99 8.57 25.41
N ALA A 225 4.48 7.50 24.79
CA ALA A 225 5.71 6.82 25.18
C ALA A 225 6.97 7.61 24.75
N ASN A 226 6.90 8.38 23.66
CA ASN A 226 8.02 9.15 23.16
C ASN A 226 8.21 10.46 23.95
N LYS A 227 9.33 10.56 24.67
CA LYS A 227 9.63 11.73 25.52
C LYS A 227 9.90 13.00 24.73
N GLU A 228 10.45 12.91 23.51
CA GLU A 228 10.77 14.09 22.69
C GLU A 228 9.49 14.81 22.26
N TRP A 229 8.50 14.07 21.75
CA TRP A 229 7.23 14.66 21.34
C TRP A 229 6.45 15.25 22.53
N VAL A 230 6.53 14.62 23.69
CA VAL A 230 5.86 15.08 24.91
C VAL A 230 6.49 16.36 25.48
N LYS A 231 7.76 16.69 25.18
CA LYS A 231 8.36 17.98 25.58
C LYS A 231 7.65 19.16 24.92
N ASN A 232 7.14 18.97 23.70
CA ASN A 232 6.42 20.01 22.97
C ASN A 232 5.06 20.30 23.64
N TYR A 233 4.86 21.55 24.07
CA TYR A 233 3.65 22.00 24.76
C TYR A 233 2.39 21.77 23.91
N GLN A 234 2.47 22.02 22.61
CA GLN A 234 1.32 21.94 21.70
C GLN A 234 0.84 20.50 21.52
N ILE A 235 1.77 19.54 21.49
CA ILE A 235 1.45 18.11 21.44
C ILE A 235 0.78 17.68 22.75
N ARG A 236 1.31 18.08 23.91
CA ARG A 236 0.65 17.79 25.20
C ARG A 236 -0.78 18.31 25.26
N LYS A 237 -0.99 19.56 24.84
CA LYS A 237 -2.33 20.16 24.77
C LYS A 237 -3.26 19.35 23.88
N ALA A 238 -2.83 19.01 22.66
CA ALA A 238 -3.62 18.23 21.71
C ALA A 238 -3.97 16.82 22.25
N LEU A 239 -3.03 16.17 22.93
CA LEU A 239 -3.27 14.87 23.57
C LEU A 239 -4.33 14.94 24.67
N VAL A 240 -4.37 16.02 25.46
CA VAL A 240 -5.37 16.19 26.53
C VAL A 240 -6.76 16.49 25.96
N GLU A 241 -6.83 17.18 24.82
CA GLU A 241 -8.08 17.47 24.12
C GLU A 241 -8.70 16.22 23.45
N ASN A 242 -7.89 15.20 23.15
CA ASN A 242 -8.33 13.98 22.48
C ASN A 242 -8.91 12.93 23.46
N HIS A 243 -10.14 12.49 23.23
CA HIS A 243 -10.85 11.54 24.08
C HIS A 243 -10.28 10.11 24.05
N LYS A 244 -9.43 9.77 23.06
CA LYS A 244 -8.80 8.45 22.92
C LYS A 244 -7.45 8.35 23.63
N THR A 245 -6.94 9.47 24.15
CA THR A 245 -5.67 9.46 24.89
C THR A 245 -5.85 8.67 26.18
N PRO A 246 -4.90 7.76 26.53
CA PRO A 246 -4.95 7.03 27.79
C PRO A 246 -5.06 8.00 28.99
N LEU A 247 -6.10 7.81 29.80
CA LEU A 247 -6.44 8.68 30.93
C LEU A 247 -5.25 8.98 31.87
N PRO A 248 -4.38 8.01 32.23
CA PRO A 248 -3.23 8.28 33.10
C PRO A 248 -2.26 9.32 32.51
N ASN A 249 -2.00 9.24 31.20
CA ASN A 249 -1.11 10.16 30.51
C ASN A 249 -1.75 11.54 30.39
N ALA A 250 -3.04 11.60 30.05
CA ALA A 250 -3.78 12.87 29.96
C ALA A 250 -3.79 13.63 31.30
N LEU A 251 -4.01 12.94 32.43
CA LEU A 251 -3.94 13.55 33.77
C LEU A 251 -2.55 14.10 34.09
N ARG A 252 -1.49 13.36 33.72
CA ARG A 252 -0.11 13.81 33.89
C ARG A 252 0.21 15.05 33.06
N TYR A 253 -0.31 15.14 31.83
CA TYR A 253 -0.08 16.31 30.98
C TYR A 253 -0.92 17.52 31.41
N LEU A 254 -2.13 17.30 31.93
CA LEU A 254 -3.03 18.34 32.41
C LEU A 254 -2.38 19.23 33.48
N SER A 255 -1.62 18.65 34.42
CA SER A 255 -0.92 19.43 35.46
C SER A 255 0.16 20.37 34.91
N THR A 256 0.67 20.10 33.70
CA THR A 256 1.71 20.90 33.03
C THR A 256 1.15 22.05 32.18
N LEU A 257 -0.17 22.16 32.02
CA LEU A 257 -0.81 23.17 31.17
C LEU A 257 -0.93 24.55 31.85
N THR A 258 -1.04 25.58 31.01
CA THR A 258 -1.28 26.96 31.45
C THR A 258 -2.71 27.15 31.96
N GLU A 259 -2.92 28.19 32.77
CA GLU A 259 -4.23 28.51 33.35
C GLU A 259 -5.30 28.81 32.31
N LYS A 260 -4.92 29.47 31.21
CA LYS A 260 -5.81 29.78 30.09
C LYS A 260 -6.35 28.50 29.45
N ASP A 261 -5.47 27.53 29.20
CA ASP A 261 -5.85 26.25 28.60
C ASP A 261 -6.65 25.38 29.57
N LEU A 262 -6.31 25.38 30.87
CA LEU A 262 -7.12 24.71 31.90
C LEU A 262 -8.55 25.28 31.98
N ALA A 263 -8.70 26.59 31.84
CA ALA A 263 -10.01 27.24 31.82
C ALA A 263 -10.83 26.85 30.59
N HIS A 264 -10.17 26.69 29.44
CA HIS A 264 -10.79 26.21 28.22
C HIS A 264 -11.24 24.75 28.37
N LEU A 265 -10.34 23.87 28.80
CA LEU A 265 -10.61 22.44 29.01
C LEU A 265 -11.74 22.21 30.02
N ALA A 266 -11.80 22.99 31.11
CA ALA A 266 -12.87 22.91 32.10
C ALA A 266 -14.29 23.18 31.54
N LYS A 267 -14.39 23.92 30.43
CA LYS A 267 -15.65 24.27 29.76
C LYS A 267 -15.96 23.38 28.57
N SER A 268 -14.94 22.80 27.94
CA SER A 268 -15.08 21.96 26.75
C SER A 268 -15.88 20.69 27.04
N LYS A 269 -16.87 20.40 26.19
CA LYS A 269 -17.65 19.15 26.23
C LYS A 269 -16.99 17.98 25.48
N ASN A 270 -15.94 18.27 24.72
CA ASN A 270 -15.25 17.31 23.85
C ASN A 270 -14.24 16.41 24.60
N ILE A 271 -14.01 16.67 25.89
CA ILE A 271 -13.07 15.91 26.72
C ILE A 271 -13.81 15.04 27.73
N SER A 272 -13.13 14.01 28.25
CA SER A 272 -13.66 13.17 29.33
C SER A 272 -14.07 14.00 30.55
N SER A 273 -15.22 13.68 31.15
CA SER A 273 -15.76 14.37 32.33
C SER A 273 -14.78 14.38 33.50
N VAL A 274 -13.96 13.34 33.62
CA VAL A 274 -12.90 13.23 34.62
C VAL A 274 -11.83 14.31 34.42
N LEU A 275 -11.40 14.53 33.17
CA LEU A 275 -10.41 15.55 32.83
C LEU A 275 -10.97 16.97 33.05
N SER A 276 -12.23 17.21 32.69
CA SER A 276 -12.90 18.50 32.95
C SER A 276 -12.97 18.81 34.44
N THR A 277 -13.32 17.83 35.27
CA THR A 277 -13.42 17.98 36.72
C THR A 277 -12.04 18.25 37.35
N GLN A 278 -11.01 17.50 36.91
CA GLN A 278 -9.63 17.73 37.38
C GLN A 278 -9.08 19.08 36.92
N ALA A 279 -9.40 19.52 35.70
CA ALA A 279 -8.98 20.83 35.19
C ALA A 279 -9.57 21.97 36.05
N ARG A 280 -10.85 21.87 36.44
CA ARG A 280 -11.51 22.83 37.35
C ARG A 280 -10.81 22.87 38.72
N LYS A 281 -10.49 21.70 39.29
CA LYS A 281 -9.80 21.60 40.58
C LYS A 281 -8.42 22.26 40.53
N LEU A 282 -7.63 21.98 39.49
CA LEU A 282 -6.31 22.58 39.30
C LEU A 282 -6.38 24.09 39.10
N LEU A 283 -7.37 24.58 38.36
CA LEU A 283 -7.58 26.01 38.14
C LEU A 283 -7.93 26.75 39.45
N MET A 284 -8.75 26.16 40.32
CA MET A 284 -9.02 26.74 41.65
C MET A 284 -7.79 26.75 42.55
N SER A 285 -6.97 25.69 42.49
CA SER A 285 -5.72 25.61 43.26
C SER A 285 -4.71 26.66 42.82
N LYS A 286 -4.58 26.93 41.52
CA LYS A 286 -3.66 27.94 40.99
C LYS A 286 -4.11 29.38 41.30
N LYS A 287 -5.42 29.67 41.27
CA LYS A 287 -5.97 30.98 41.62
C LYS A 287 -5.85 31.36 43.11
N LYS A 288 -5.58 30.39 43.98
CA LYS A 288 -5.47 30.59 45.44
C LYS A 288 -4.06 31.02 45.87
N HIS A 289 -3.08 30.93 44.96
CA HIS A 289 -1.72 31.44 45.11
C HIS A 289 -1.54 32.69 44.27
#